data_AF-A0A929C9S0-F1
#
_entry.id   AF-A0A929C9S0-F1
#
_cell.length_a   1.000
_cell.length_b   1.000
_cell.length_c   1.000
_cell.angle_alpha   90.00
_cell.angle_beta   90.00
_cell.angle_gamma   90.00
#
_symmetry.space_group_name_H-M   'P 1'
#
loop_
_entity.id
_entity.type
_entity.pdbx_description
1 polymer ?
#
loop_
_entity_poly.entity_id
_entity_poly.type
_entity_poly.pdbx_seq_one_letter_code
_entity_poly.pdbx_strand_id
1 'polypeptide(L)' 'MKKFNLLITGVGGQGVILASDIIGEAALAAGYDIKKTDTLGMAQRGGSV' A
#
# COMPACT_ATOMS: atom_id res chain seq x y z
N MET A 1 21.06 3.16 8.72
CA MET A 1 19.63 2.99 9.09
C MET A 1 19.06 1.80 8.32
N LYS A 2 18.38 0.88 9.01
CA LYS A 2 17.76 -0.29 8.38
C LYS A 2 16.45 0.14 7.70
N LYS A 3 16.33 -0.11 6.40
CA LYS A 3 15.11 0.15 5.64
C LYS A 3 14.20 -1.08 5.70
N PHE A 4 12.91 -0.85 5.88
CA PHE A 4 11.88 -1.90 5.81
C PHE A 4 11.05 -1.67 4.55
N ASN A 5 10.98 -2.68 3.68
CA ASN A 5 10.21 -2.64 2.45
C ASN A 5 9.03 -3.59 2.58
N LEU A 6 7.83 -3.14 2.19
CA LEU A 6 6.60 -3.91 2.21
C LEU A 6 6.00 -3.92 0.80
N LEU A 7 5.59 -5.11 0.33
CA LEU A 7 4.84 -5.28 -0.89
C LEU A 7 3.46 -5.83 -0.52
N ILE A 8 2.40 -5.13 -0.92
CA ILE A 8 1.01 -5.55 -0.73
C ILE A 8 0.45 -5.86 -2.11
N THR A 9 -0.15 -7.03 -2.27
CA THR A 9 -0.77 -7.48 -3.52
C THR A 9 -2.13 -8.09 -3.24
N GLY A 10 -3.03 -8.02 -4.20
CA GLY A 10 -4.33 -8.66 -4.14
C GLY A 10 -5.15 -8.43 -5.40
N VAL A 11 -6.46 -8.52 -5.28
CA VAL A 11 -7.39 -8.31 -6.40
C VAL A 11 -8.06 -6.95 -6.28
N GLY A 12 -8.19 -6.26 -7.41
CA GLY A 12 -8.89 -4.97 -7.48
C GLY A 12 -10.30 -5.05 -6.90
N GLY A 13 -10.61 -4.15 -5.97
CA GLY A 13 -11.89 -4.10 -5.26
C GLY A 13 -11.91 -4.81 -3.90
N GLN A 14 -10.79 -5.40 -3.44
CA GLN A 14 -10.68 -6.05 -2.12
C GLN A 14 -10.05 -5.16 -1.03
N GLY A 15 -9.74 -3.90 -1.34
CA GLY A 15 -9.19 -2.96 -0.36
C GLY A 15 -7.66 -2.97 -0.22
N VAL A 16 -6.92 -3.50 -1.21
CA VAL A 16 -5.44 -3.52 -1.23
C VAL A 16 -4.85 -2.12 -1.01
N ILE A 17 -5.38 -1.12 -1.73
CA ILE A 17 -4.94 0.28 -1.63
C ILE A 17 -5.27 0.84 -0.24
N LEU A 18 -6.48 0.58 0.26
CA LEU A 18 -6.91 1.03 1.60
C LEU A 18 -6.00 0.45 2.70
N ALA A 19 -5.65 -0.84 2.60
CA ALA A 19 -4.72 -1.45 3.55
C ALA A 19 -3.34 -0.79 3.50
N SER A 20 -2.85 -0.49 2.30
CA SER A 20 -1.60 0.25 2.08
C SER A 20 -1.63 1.66 2.69
N ASP A 21 -2.74 2.38 2.55
CA ASP A 21 -2.95 3.71 3.14
C ASP A 21 -2.97 3.65 4.67
N ILE A 22 -3.74 2.73 5.27
CA ILE A 22 -3.83 2.56 6.73
C ILE A 22 -2.44 2.27 7.34
N ILE A 23 -1.67 1.40 6.71
CA ILE A 23 -0.30 1.08 7.18
C ILE A 23 0.60 2.32 7.08
N GLY A 24 0.49 3.09 5.99
CA GLY A 24 1.26 4.31 5.80
C GLY A 24 0.93 5.37 6.85
N GLU A 25 -0.35 5.63 7.09
CA GLU A 25 -0.81 6.58 8.11
C GLU A 25 -0.37 6.16 9.52
N ALA A 26 -0.48 4.87 9.85
CA ALA A 26 -0.01 4.36 11.14
C ALA A 26 1.51 4.53 11.32
N ALA A 27 2.29 4.31 10.26
CA ALA A 27 3.74 4.49 10.30
C ALA A 27 4.14 5.97 10.43
N LEU A 28 3.44 6.88 9.71
CA LEU A 28 3.62 8.32 9.88
C LEU A 28 3.27 8.77 11.30
N ALA A 29 2.16 8.29 11.86
CA ALA A 29 1.74 8.61 13.23
C ALA A 29 2.74 8.10 14.28
N ALA A 30 3.46 7.02 13.99
CA ALA A 30 4.53 6.49 14.83
C ALA A 30 5.88 7.22 14.63
N GLY A 31 5.96 8.25 13.77
CA GLY A 31 7.15 9.06 13.54
C GLY A 31 8.16 8.49 12.54
N TYR A 32 7.75 7.52 11.71
CA TYR A 32 8.61 6.99 10.65
C TYR A 32 8.53 7.83 9.38
N ASP A 33 9.67 8.02 8.71
CA ASP A 33 9.70 8.47 7.32
C ASP A 33 9.33 7.31 6.40
N ILE A 34 8.26 7.49 5.63
CA ILE A 34 7.76 6.47 4.71
C ILE A 34 7.68 6.98 3.28
N LYS A 35 7.84 6.06 2.34
CA LYS A 35 7.56 6.28 0.93
C LYS A 35 6.64 5.19 0.44
N LYS A 36 5.46 5.58 -0.02
CA LYS A 36 4.47 4.72 -0.63
C LYS A 36 4.50 4.92 -2.14
N THR A 37 4.41 3.83 -2.88
CA THR A 37 4.18 3.84 -4.32
C THR A 37 3.12 2.81 -4.62
N ASP A 38 2.12 3.19 -5.40
CA ASP A 38 1.08 2.27 -5.84
C ASP A 38 1.15 2.22 -7.36
N THR A 39 1.20 1.01 -7.90
CA THR A 39 1.01 0.82 -9.33
C THR A 39 -0.49 0.88 -9.56
N LEU A 40 -1.02 2.07 -9.86
CA LEU A 40 -2.39 2.25 -10.35
C LEU A 40 -2.50 1.69 -11.78
N GLY A 41 -2.24 0.39 -11.93
CA GLY A 41 -2.68 -0.35 -13.10
C GLY A 41 -4.20 -0.34 -13.08
N MET A 42 -4.81 0.09 -14.17
CA MET A 42 -6.25 0.28 -14.37
C MET A 42 -7.11 -1.00 -14.26
N ALA A 43 -6.70 -1.97 -13.46
CA ALA A 43 -7.46 -3.14 -13.03
C ALA A 43 -8.65 -2.70 -12.19
N GLN A 44 -9.68 -2.18 -12.86
CA GLN A 44 -11.04 -2.13 -12.33
C GLN A 44 -11.45 -3.56 -11.95
N ARG A 45 -12.06 -3.66 -10.76
CA ARG A 45 -12.73 -4.83 -10.16
C ARG A 45 -12.42 -6.18 -10.85
N GLY A 46 -11.50 -6.95 -10.27
CA GLY A 46 -11.17 -8.31 -10.72
C GLY A 46 -9.78 -8.49 -11.37
N GLY A 47 -9.04 -7.43 -11.66
CA GLY A 47 -7.64 -7.53 -12.11
C GLY A 47 -6.64 -7.59 -10.95
N SER A 48 -5.40 -8.01 -11.23
CA SER A 48 -4.30 -8.06 -10.25
C SER A 48 -3.83 -6.66 -9.87
N VAL A 49 -3.66 -6.45 -8.57
CA VAL A 49 -3.14 -5.23 -7.96
C VAL A 49 -1.95 -5.58 -7.07
#